data_AF-A0A850SM87-F1
#
_entry.id   AF-A0A850SM87-F1
#
_cell.length_a   1.000
_cell.length_b   1.000
_cell.length_c   1.000
_cell.angle_alpha   90.00
_cell.angle_beta   90.00
_cell.angle_gamma   90.00
#
_symmetry.space_group_name_H-M   'P 1'
#
loop_
_entity.id
_entity.type
_entity.pdbx_description
1 polymer ?
#
loop_
_entity_poly.entity_id
_entity_poly.type
_entity_poly.pdbx_seq_one_letter_code
_entity_poly.pdbx_strand_id
1 'polypeptide(L)'
;MKSDIDIAREARLAPLDAVAGKLGLGAGDIIPFGRAKAKIDLSRLGDLKAREKGALILVTAINPTPAGEGKTTTTVGLGDALWRIGERAAIVLREPSLGPCFGVKGGATGGGRSQVVPMDDINLHFTGDFHAVTSAHNLLSALIDNQLYWGNGLDLDARKIAWRRVMDMNDRALRDIVVGLGEGNGVQRQTGFDITVASEVMAILCLSENLDDLRRRLGDIIIGRNRVGKPVTARDLKADGAMTALLKDAVNPNLVQTLENNPAILHGGPFANIAHGCNSLIATRAGLALADYVVTEAGFGADLGAEKFFDIKCRKAGLSPKAAVIVATVRALKMNGGVAKKDLDRENVDAVKRGAANLARHIENVRLFGVPALVAINAFDGDAAAEIAAVEAAADRAGARAVLC
;
A
#
# COMPACT_ATOMS: atom_id res chain seq x y z
N MET A 1 18.08 19.04 -13.21
CA MET A 1 17.14 17.92 -13.43
C MET A 1 15.72 18.48 -13.32
N LYS A 2 14.76 18.08 -14.17
CA LYS A 2 13.36 18.49 -14.01
C LYS A 2 12.79 17.90 -12.72
N SER A 3 11.82 18.57 -12.10
CA SER A 3 11.14 17.99 -10.94
C SER A 3 10.20 16.85 -11.37
N ASP A 4 9.86 15.96 -10.44
CA ASP A 4 8.95 14.83 -10.73
C ASP A 4 7.59 15.29 -11.27
N ILE A 5 7.06 16.39 -10.72
CA ILE A 5 5.79 16.96 -11.17
C ILE A 5 5.88 17.57 -12.57
N ASP A 6 7.00 18.17 -12.93
CA ASP A 6 7.20 18.70 -14.29
C ASP A 6 7.23 17.55 -15.30
N ILE A 7 7.93 16.45 -14.96
CA ILE A 7 7.97 15.23 -15.79
C ILE A 7 6.55 14.66 -15.96
N ALA A 8 5.79 14.57 -14.87
CA ALA A 8 4.41 14.03 -14.90
C ALA A 8 3.47 14.89 -15.74
N ARG A 9 3.59 16.22 -15.71
CA ARG A 9 2.75 17.15 -16.48
C ARG A 9 3.06 17.17 -17.96
N GLU A 10 4.31 16.89 -18.33
CA GLU A 10 4.73 16.79 -19.74
C GLU A 10 4.36 15.44 -20.38
N ALA A 11 3.89 14.48 -19.59
CA ALA A 11 3.55 13.14 -20.05
C ALA A 11 2.39 13.13 -21.06
N ARG A 12 2.56 12.41 -22.16
CA ARG A 12 1.50 12.17 -23.15
C ARG A 12 0.78 10.88 -22.84
N LEU A 13 -0.30 11.00 -22.06
CA LEU A 13 -1.09 9.85 -21.62
C LEU A 13 -1.84 9.20 -22.78
N ALA A 14 -1.76 7.87 -22.87
CA ALA A 14 -2.58 7.12 -23.79
C ALA A 14 -4.06 7.14 -23.35
N PRO A 15 -5.01 7.01 -24.29
CA PRO A 15 -6.42 6.82 -23.95
C PRO A 15 -6.59 5.61 -23.03
N LEU A 16 -7.47 5.73 -22.04
CA LEU A 16 -7.70 4.70 -21.03
C LEU A 16 -8.06 3.33 -21.63
N ASP A 17 -8.85 3.31 -22.72
CA ASP A 17 -9.22 2.06 -23.41
C ASP A 17 -8.00 1.32 -23.98
N ALA A 18 -6.98 2.06 -24.45
CA ALA A 18 -5.74 1.47 -24.93
C ALA A 18 -4.91 0.87 -23.79
N VAL A 19 -4.92 1.52 -22.61
CA VAL A 19 -4.27 1.00 -21.40
C VAL A 19 -5.01 -0.24 -20.88
N ALA A 20 -6.33 -0.20 -20.80
CA ALA A 20 -7.15 -1.33 -20.40
C ALA A 20 -6.98 -2.52 -21.36
N GLY A 21 -6.95 -2.25 -22.67
CA GLY A 21 -6.72 -3.25 -23.71
C GLY A 21 -5.40 -4.00 -23.59
N LYS A 22 -4.33 -3.38 -23.04
CA LYS A 22 -3.07 -4.07 -22.74
C LYS A 22 -3.22 -5.21 -21.71
N LEU A 23 -4.22 -5.14 -20.84
CA LEU A 23 -4.60 -6.20 -19.89
C LEU A 23 -5.73 -7.10 -20.42
N GLY A 24 -6.14 -6.93 -21.68
CA GLY A 24 -7.27 -7.66 -22.27
C GLY A 24 -8.63 -7.23 -21.73
N LEU A 25 -8.73 -6.03 -21.16
CA LEU A 25 -10.00 -5.45 -20.67
C LEU A 25 -10.66 -4.63 -21.79
N GLY A 26 -11.97 -4.81 -21.96
CA GLY A 26 -12.80 -4.00 -22.84
C GLY A 26 -13.47 -2.83 -22.12
N ALA A 27 -14.16 -1.98 -22.87
CA ALA A 27 -14.87 -0.81 -22.33
C ALA A 27 -15.94 -1.17 -21.28
N GLY A 28 -16.53 -2.36 -21.38
CA GLY A 28 -17.52 -2.85 -20.42
C GLY A 28 -16.92 -3.38 -19.11
N ASP A 29 -15.60 -3.58 -19.04
CA ASP A 29 -14.90 -4.12 -17.86
C ASP A 29 -14.32 -3.02 -16.97
N ILE A 30 -14.49 -1.74 -17.36
CA ILE A 30 -13.98 -0.59 -16.65
C ILE A 30 -15.07 0.46 -16.42
N ILE A 31 -14.95 1.22 -15.33
CA ILE A 31 -15.84 2.32 -14.95
C ILE A 31 -14.99 3.60 -14.95
N PRO A 32 -15.10 4.46 -15.98
CA PRO A 32 -14.25 5.64 -16.11
C PRO A 32 -14.46 6.70 -15.02
N PHE A 33 -13.36 7.28 -14.52
CA PHE A 33 -13.32 8.42 -13.61
C PHE A 33 -12.59 9.59 -14.30
N GLY A 34 -13.26 10.17 -15.30
CA GLY A 34 -12.63 11.09 -16.25
C GLY A 34 -11.90 10.32 -17.35
N ARG A 35 -10.82 10.89 -17.90
CA ARG A 35 -10.16 10.39 -19.11
C ARG A 35 -8.94 9.50 -18.87
N ALA A 36 -8.32 9.59 -17.70
CA ALA A 36 -7.01 9.00 -17.43
C ALA A 36 -7.02 7.92 -16.34
N LYS A 37 -8.18 7.63 -15.75
CA LYS A 37 -8.34 6.66 -14.66
C LYS A 37 -9.70 5.99 -14.71
N ALA A 38 -9.78 4.73 -14.30
CA ALA A 38 -11.02 3.97 -14.15
C ALA A 38 -10.96 3.07 -12.92
N LYS A 39 -12.12 2.57 -12.49
CA LYS A 39 -12.21 1.35 -11.71
C LYS A 39 -12.33 0.12 -12.62
N ILE A 40 -11.72 -0.99 -12.25
CA ILE A 40 -11.90 -2.29 -12.91
C ILE A 40 -13.15 -2.94 -12.31
N ASP A 41 -14.18 -3.20 -13.11
CA ASP A 41 -15.44 -3.77 -12.64
C ASP A 41 -15.29 -5.27 -12.38
N LEU A 42 -15.10 -5.62 -11.10
CA LEU A 42 -14.91 -7.02 -10.69
C LEU A 42 -16.11 -7.91 -11.01
N SER A 43 -17.32 -7.34 -11.10
CA SER A 43 -18.52 -8.12 -11.45
C SER A 43 -18.48 -8.69 -12.87
N ARG A 44 -17.60 -8.14 -13.72
CA ARG A 44 -17.40 -8.55 -15.12
C ARG A 44 -16.25 -9.52 -15.31
N LEU A 45 -15.34 -9.63 -14.34
CA LEU A 45 -14.13 -10.45 -14.48
C LEU A 45 -14.30 -11.92 -14.09
N GLY A 46 -15.47 -12.30 -13.57
CA GLY A 46 -15.76 -13.65 -13.10
C GLY A 46 -14.88 -14.03 -11.90
N ASP A 47 -14.58 -15.33 -11.75
CA ASP A 47 -13.71 -15.80 -10.68
C ASP A 47 -12.24 -15.51 -11.02
N LEU A 48 -11.69 -14.46 -10.40
CA LEU A 48 -10.28 -14.08 -10.55
C LEU A 48 -9.34 -15.21 -10.10
N LYS A 49 -9.69 -15.93 -9.03
CA LYS A 49 -8.83 -16.95 -8.44
C LYS A 49 -8.61 -18.13 -9.39
N ALA A 50 -9.67 -18.54 -10.08
CA ALA A 50 -9.60 -19.58 -11.11
C ALA A 50 -8.74 -19.18 -12.33
N ARG A 51 -8.48 -17.88 -12.51
CA ARG A 51 -7.75 -17.31 -13.65
C ARG A 51 -6.32 -16.90 -13.31
N GLU A 52 -5.89 -17.01 -12.04
CA GLU A 52 -4.54 -16.64 -11.60
C GLU A 52 -3.48 -17.48 -12.33
N LYS A 53 -2.77 -16.85 -13.27
CA LYS A 53 -1.70 -17.49 -14.07
C LYS A 53 -0.39 -16.71 -14.04
N GLY A 54 -0.43 -15.42 -13.71
CA GLY A 54 0.75 -14.57 -13.71
C GLY A 54 1.78 -14.92 -12.62
N ALA A 55 3.03 -14.56 -12.88
CA ALA A 55 4.13 -14.66 -11.92
C ALA A 55 4.12 -13.44 -10.97
N LEU A 56 3.90 -13.70 -9.68
CA LEU A 56 3.91 -12.66 -8.65
C LEU A 56 5.35 -12.30 -8.24
N ILE A 57 5.71 -11.03 -8.37
CA ILE A 57 7.00 -10.47 -7.97
C ILE A 57 6.77 -9.45 -6.86
N LEU A 58 7.41 -9.67 -5.71
CA LEU A 58 7.42 -8.70 -4.61
C LEU A 58 8.62 -7.77 -4.73
N VAL A 59 8.40 -6.47 -4.65
CA VAL A 59 9.44 -5.47 -4.45
C VAL A 59 9.41 -5.02 -2.99
N THR A 60 10.56 -5.16 -2.32
CA THR A 60 10.82 -4.72 -0.96
C THR A 60 12.11 -3.90 -0.93
N ALA A 61 12.56 -3.46 0.24
CA ALA A 61 13.81 -2.73 0.37
C ALA A 61 14.58 -3.16 1.63
N ILE A 62 15.81 -2.67 1.74
CA ILE A 62 16.51 -2.58 3.01
C ILE A 62 15.76 -1.69 4.02
N ASN A 63 16.25 -1.59 5.26
CA ASN A 63 15.63 -0.70 6.24
C ASN A 63 15.65 0.75 5.73
N PRO A 64 14.53 1.48 5.84
CA PRO A 64 14.43 2.83 5.31
C PRO A 64 15.39 3.76 6.03
N THR A 65 16.09 4.58 5.26
CA THR A 65 17.02 5.59 5.75
C THR A 65 16.57 6.99 5.32
N PRO A 66 17.03 8.04 6.01
CA PRO A 66 16.80 9.43 5.58
C PRO A 66 17.35 9.79 4.19
N ALA A 67 18.16 8.92 3.56
CA ALA A 67 18.66 9.09 2.21
C ALA A 67 17.62 8.69 1.14
N GLY A 68 16.71 7.77 1.49
CA GLY A 68 15.71 7.22 0.58
C GLY A 68 16.27 6.11 -0.30
N GLU A 69 15.46 5.06 -0.49
CA GLU A 69 15.86 3.87 -1.25
C GLU A 69 15.24 3.81 -2.65
N GLY A 70 14.13 4.53 -2.90
CA GLY A 70 13.48 4.56 -4.22
C GLY A 70 12.68 3.29 -4.56
N LYS A 71 12.19 2.55 -3.56
CA LYS A 71 11.47 1.28 -3.77
C LYS A 71 10.35 1.35 -4.83
N THR A 72 9.45 2.32 -4.71
CA THR A 72 8.32 2.46 -5.65
C THR A 72 8.77 2.83 -7.05
N THR A 73 9.85 3.61 -7.18
CA THR A 73 10.50 3.90 -8.47
C THR A 73 10.96 2.60 -9.15
N THR A 74 11.55 1.67 -8.38
CA THR A 74 11.94 0.35 -8.90
C THR A 74 10.73 -0.51 -9.23
N THR A 75 9.66 -0.49 -8.43
CA THR A 75 8.40 -1.21 -8.73
C THR A 75 7.83 -0.79 -10.08
N VAL A 76 7.78 0.52 -10.34
CA VAL A 76 7.29 1.07 -11.63
C VAL A 76 8.26 0.76 -12.76
N GLY A 77 9.56 1.04 -12.57
CA GLY A 77 10.59 0.84 -13.58
C GLY A 77 10.73 -0.63 -14.00
N LEU A 78 10.60 -1.57 -13.07
CA LEU A 78 10.60 -3.00 -13.37
C LEU A 78 9.39 -3.39 -14.23
N GLY A 79 8.21 -2.85 -13.92
CA GLY A 79 7.02 -3.08 -14.75
C GLY A 79 7.18 -2.52 -16.16
N ASP A 80 7.73 -1.31 -16.31
CA ASP A 80 8.03 -0.72 -17.62
C ASP A 80 9.09 -1.54 -18.38
N ALA A 81 10.12 -2.02 -17.69
CA ALA A 81 11.16 -2.87 -18.28
C ALA A 81 10.60 -4.20 -18.81
N LEU A 82 9.67 -4.85 -18.08
CA LEU A 82 9.00 -6.07 -18.54
C LEU A 82 8.25 -5.83 -19.86
N TRP A 83 7.52 -4.73 -19.97
CA TRP A 83 6.84 -4.36 -21.22
C TRP A 83 7.82 -4.13 -22.37
N ARG A 84 8.98 -3.52 -22.11
CA ARG A 84 10.01 -3.30 -23.13
C ARG A 84 10.64 -4.59 -23.66
N ILE A 85 10.67 -5.65 -22.86
CA ILE A 85 11.17 -6.97 -23.30
C ILE A 85 10.06 -7.87 -23.85
N GLY A 86 8.83 -7.34 -24.02
CA GLY A 86 7.70 -8.05 -24.63
C GLY A 86 6.83 -8.83 -23.64
N GLU A 87 7.07 -8.70 -22.34
CA GLU A 87 6.30 -9.37 -21.30
C GLU A 87 5.14 -8.49 -20.81
N ARG A 88 3.93 -9.05 -20.77
CA ARG A 88 2.75 -8.32 -20.30
C ARG A 88 2.75 -8.28 -18.77
N ALA A 89 3.01 -7.11 -18.22
CA ALA A 89 3.07 -6.89 -16.78
C ALA A 89 1.94 -6.00 -16.25
N ALA A 90 1.48 -6.29 -15.03
CA ALA A 90 0.64 -5.40 -14.22
C ALA A 90 1.44 -4.89 -13.01
N ILE A 91 1.56 -3.57 -12.88
CA ILE A 91 2.12 -2.93 -11.69
C ILE A 91 0.98 -2.77 -10.67
N VAL A 92 1.18 -3.16 -9.41
CA VAL A 92 0.16 -3.05 -8.37
C VAL A 92 0.70 -2.30 -7.15
N LEU A 93 0.14 -1.12 -6.90
CA LEU A 93 0.61 -0.17 -5.90
C LEU A 93 -0.47 0.20 -4.89
N ARG A 94 -0.04 0.85 -3.81
CA ARG A 94 -0.94 1.42 -2.81
C ARG A 94 -1.34 2.84 -3.23
N GLU A 95 -2.55 3.22 -2.87
CA GLU A 95 -2.96 4.62 -2.90
C GLU A 95 -2.28 5.38 -1.74
N PRO A 96 -1.69 6.56 -1.98
CA PRO A 96 -1.15 7.40 -0.91
C PRO A 96 -2.28 8.11 -0.14
N SER A 97 -2.05 8.33 1.15
CA SER A 97 -2.92 9.18 1.99
C SER A 97 -2.83 10.64 1.56
N LEU A 98 -3.97 11.34 1.61
CA LEU A 98 -4.11 12.74 1.23
C LEU A 98 -3.44 13.68 2.23
N GLY A 99 -3.57 13.41 3.54
CA GLY A 99 -3.06 14.27 4.60
C GLY A 99 -1.56 14.62 4.47
N PRO A 100 -0.65 13.65 4.25
CA PRO A 100 0.77 13.88 4.03
C PRO A 100 1.13 14.79 2.85
N CYS A 101 0.30 14.86 1.81
CA CYS A 101 0.53 15.72 0.65
C CYS A 101 0.54 17.22 1.00
N PHE A 102 -0.17 17.60 2.06
CA PHE A 102 -0.19 18.97 2.61
C PHE A 102 0.85 19.19 3.72
N GLY A 103 1.73 18.21 3.93
CA GLY A 103 2.84 18.27 4.89
C GLY A 103 4.20 18.21 4.18
N VAL A 104 5.12 17.39 4.73
CA VAL A 104 6.52 17.32 4.27
C VAL A 104 6.75 16.17 3.28
N LYS A 105 5.80 15.25 3.11
CA LYS A 105 6.01 14.00 2.37
C LYS A 105 5.41 14.09 0.97
N GLY A 106 6.27 14.01 -0.05
CA GLY A 106 5.86 13.88 -1.45
C GLY A 106 5.21 12.52 -1.76
N GLY A 107 4.53 12.46 -2.92
CA GLY A 107 3.67 11.35 -3.35
C GLY A 107 4.37 9.98 -3.47
N ALA A 108 3.58 8.92 -3.38
CA ALA A 108 4.03 7.52 -3.46
C ALA A 108 3.75 6.91 -4.85
N THR A 109 4.07 7.63 -5.93
CA THR A 109 3.79 7.22 -7.31
C THR A 109 5.03 6.87 -8.12
N GLY A 110 6.18 6.66 -7.45
CA GLY A 110 7.48 6.50 -8.10
C GLY A 110 8.26 7.82 -8.14
N GLY A 111 9.21 7.95 -9.06
CA GLY A 111 10.03 9.15 -9.20
C GLY A 111 10.82 9.17 -10.51
N GLY A 112 11.30 10.35 -10.91
CA GLY A 112 12.04 10.53 -12.16
C GLY A 112 11.21 10.14 -13.38
N ARG A 113 11.71 9.23 -14.21
CA ARG A 113 10.99 8.72 -15.39
C ARG A 113 10.19 7.44 -15.14
N SER A 114 10.23 6.91 -13.92
CA SER A 114 9.48 5.72 -13.51
C SER A 114 8.39 6.14 -12.54
N GLN A 115 7.31 6.71 -13.09
CA GLN A 115 6.17 7.21 -12.32
C GLN A 115 4.85 6.64 -12.84
N VAL A 116 3.88 6.55 -11.94
CA VAL A 116 2.46 6.35 -12.26
C VAL A 116 1.74 7.69 -12.30
N VAL A 117 0.85 7.85 -13.29
CA VAL A 117 0.16 9.09 -13.63
C VAL A 117 -1.33 8.84 -13.88
N PRO A 118 -2.23 9.82 -13.63
CA PRO A 118 -1.96 11.22 -13.26
C PRO A 118 -1.63 11.41 -11.76
N MET A 119 -0.45 11.97 -11.47
CA MET A 119 0.08 12.13 -10.10
C MET A 119 -0.81 13.04 -9.22
N ASP A 120 -1.32 14.14 -9.77
CA ASP A 120 -2.15 15.11 -9.03
C ASP A 120 -3.46 14.46 -8.53
N ASP A 121 -4.10 13.62 -9.35
CA ASP A 121 -5.30 12.90 -8.94
C ASP A 121 -4.98 11.85 -7.87
N ILE A 122 -3.91 11.06 -8.08
CA ILE A 122 -3.51 9.96 -7.19
C ILE A 122 -3.17 10.48 -5.78
N ASN A 123 -2.52 11.65 -5.68
CA ASN A 123 -2.13 12.24 -4.40
C ASN A 123 -3.27 12.98 -3.67
N LEU A 124 -4.43 13.17 -4.31
CA LEU A 124 -5.56 13.90 -3.75
C LEU A 124 -6.75 12.96 -3.52
N HIS A 125 -7.85 13.18 -4.24
CA HIS A 125 -9.09 12.43 -4.03
C HIS A 125 -9.16 11.13 -4.82
N PHE A 126 -8.29 10.98 -5.82
CA PHE A 126 -8.23 9.88 -6.76
C PHE A 126 -9.62 9.45 -7.26
N THR A 127 -10.11 8.29 -6.83
CA THR A 127 -11.43 7.75 -7.15
C THR A 127 -12.38 7.73 -5.94
N GLY A 128 -11.96 8.27 -4.81
CA GLY A 128 -12.76 8.42 -3.59
C GLY A 128 -12.69 7.24 -2.61
N ASP A 129 -11.77 6.29 -2.82
CA ASP A 129 -11.69 5.07 -1.99
C ASP A 129 -11.42 5.39 -0.53
N PHE A 130 -10.52 6.34 -0.24
CA PHE A 130 -10.21 6.74 1.13
C PHE A 130 -11.36 7.53 1.78
N HIS A 131 -12.14 8.26 0.98
CA HIS A 131 -13.37 8.89 1.47
C HIS A 131 -14.41 7.83 1.86
N ALA A 132 -14.59 6.80 1.04
CA ALA A 132 -15.49 5.68 1.35
C ALA A 132 -15.07 4.93 2.63
N VAL A 133 -13.76 4.69 2.82
CA VAL A 133 -13.21 4.12 4.06
C VAL A 133 -13.48 5.03 5.26
N THR A 134 -13.26 6.34 5.11
CA THR A 134 -13.54 7.34 6.15
C THR A 134 -15.02 7.32 6.55
N SER A 135 -15.92 7.32 5.57
CA SER A 135 -17.37 7.28 5.78
C SER A 135 -17.80 5.98 6.46
N ALA A 136 -17.31 4.82 6.01
CA ALA A 136 -17.65 3.53 6.61
C ALA A 136 -17.16 3.45 8.07
N HIS A 137 -15.93 3.90 8.34
CA HIS A 137 -15.40 3.95 9.70
C HIS A 137 -16.21 4.85 10.62
N ASN A 138 -16.47 6.09 10.19
CA ASN A 138 -17.15 7.08 11.01
C ASN A 138 -18.64 6.78 11.16
N LEU A 139 -19.27 6.07 10.21
CA LEU A 139 -20.60 5.50 10.39
C LEU A 139 -20.62 4.54 11.59
N LEU A 140 -19.65 3.62 11.69
CA LEU A 140 -19.55 2.72 12.83
C LEU A 140 -19.38 3.50 14.14
N SER A 141 -18.50 4.52 14.15
CA SER A 141 -18.32 5.39 15.33
C SER A 141 -19.63 6.11 15.72
N ALA A 142 -20.42 6.58 14.75
CA ALA A 142 -21.71 7.21 14.99
C ALA A 142 -22.75 6.22 15.54
N LEU A 143 -22.81 4.99 14.99
CA LEU A 143 -23.72 3.95 15.47
C LEU A 143 -23.39 3.51 16.90
N ILE A 144 -22.11 3.46 17.28
CA ILE A 144 -21.67 3.18 18.65
C ILE A 144 -22.24 4.24 19.62
N ASP A 145 -22.03 5.52 19.31
CA ASP A 145 -22.49 6.60 20.19
C ASP A 145 -24.02 6.72 20.21
N ASN A 146 -24.69 6.44 19.09
CA ASN A 146 -26.15 6.35 19.01
C ASN A 146 -26.71 5.20 19.86
N GLN A 147 -26.02 4.04 19.89
CA GLN A 147 -26.38 2.92 20.76
C GLN A 147 -26.29 3.32 22.24
N LEU A 148 -25.22 4.03 22.63
CA LEU A 148 -25.08 4.53 24.00
C LEU A 148 -26.21 5.48 24.39
N TYR A 149 -26.63 6.35 23.46
CA TYR A 149 -27.67 7.34 23.68
C TYR A 149 -29.07 6.72 23.83
N TRP A 150 -29.45 5.82 22.92
CA TRP A 150 -30.79 5.20 22.91
C TRP A 150 -30.89 3.95 23.79
N GLY A 151 -30.51 4.09 25.06
CA GLY A 151 -30.74 3.07 26.09
C GLY A 151 -29.69 1.96 26.19
N ASN A 152 -28.64 1.99 25.35
CA ASN A 152 -27.48 1.11 25.44
C ASN A 152 -27.82 -0.38 25.64
N GLY A 153 -28.69 -0.93 24.78
CA GLY A 153 -29.15 -2.31 24.88
C GLY A 153 -28.07 -3.40 24.74
N LEU A 154 -26.82 -3.03 24.41
CA LEU A 154 -25.66 -3.93 24.38
C LEU A 154 -24.81 -3.86 25.66
N ASP A 155 -25.22 -3.03 26.62
CA ASP A 155 -24.51 -2.75 27.87
C ASP A 155 -23.03 -2.36 27.65
N LEU A 156 -22.76 -1.60 26.58
CA LEU A 156 -21.41 -1.11 26.26
C LEU A 156 -20.88 -0.25 27.40
N ASP A 157 -19.64 -0.51 27.83
CA ASP A 157 -18.93 0.38 28.74
C ASP A 157 -18.23 1.46 27.92
N ALA A 158 -18.69 2.71 28.02
CA ALA A 158 -18.19 3.84 27.24
C ALA A 158 -16.67 4.07 27.41
N ARG A 159 -16.09 3.62 28.54
CA ARG A 159 -14.65 3.72 28.84
C ARG A 159 -13.83 2.60 28.19
N LYS A 160 -14.49 1.52 27.77
CA LYS A 160 -13.87 0.34 27.14
C LYS A 160 -14.16 0.26 25.64
N ILE A 161 -14.62 1.35 25.03
CA ILE A 161 -14.72 1.46 23.58
C ILE A 161 -13.31 1.65 23.03
N ALA A 162 -12.86 0.69 22.22
CA ALA A 162 -11.57 0.75 21.54
C ALA A 162 -11.66 1.48 20.19
N TRP A 163 -12.86 1.49 19.58
CA TRP A 163 -13.10 2.12 18.29
C TRP A 163 -13.04 3.65 18.38
N ARG A 164 -12.10 4.22 17.62
CA ARG A 164 -11.85 5.66 17.51
C ARG A 164 -12.66 6.24 16.33
N ARG A 165 -12.26 7.40 15.84
CA ARG A 165 -12.75 8.02 14.59
C ARG A 165 -11.57 8.19 13.62
N VAL A 166 -11.85 8.52 12.37
CA VAL A 166 -10.78 8.81 11.40
C VAL A 166 -11.03 10.04 10.53
N MET A 167 -9.94 10.64 10.09
CA MET A 167 -9.91 11.71 9.10
C MET A 167 -8.59 11.62 8.33
N ASP A 168 -8.62 11.78 7.01
CA ASP A 168 -7.39 11.71 6.20
C ASP A 168 -6.63 13.04 6.16
N MET A 169 -6.34 13.59 7.35
CA MET A 169 -5.61 14.84 7.55
C MET A 169 -4.58 14.68 8.67
N ASN A 170 -3.46 15.40 8.54
CA ASN A 170 -2.44 15.46 9.59
C ASN A 170 -2.84 16.44 10.71
N ASP A 171 -3.85 16.06 11.50
CA ASP A 171 -4.35 16.88 12.61
C ASP A 171 -3.95 16.30 13.97
N ARG A 172 -3.02 16.96 14.66
CA ARG A 172 -2.56 16.53 15.99
C ARG A 172 -3.53 16.87 17.12
N ALA A 173 -4.41 17.86 16.94
CA ALA A 173 -5.31 18.34 17.99
C ALA A 173 -6.43 17.32 18.29
N LEU A 174 -6.71 16.44 17.33
CA LEU A 174 -7.76 15.42 17.44
C LEU A 174 -7.29 14.08 18.04
N ARG A 175 -6.01 13.96 18.45
CA ARG A 175 -5.46 12.68 18.97
C ARG A 175 -6.17 12.17 20.22
N ASP A 176 -6.54 13.08 21.12
CA ASP A 176 -7.22 12.79 22.38
C ASP A 176 -8.28 13.88 22.63
N ILE A 177 -9.55 13.49 22.63
CA ILE A 177 -10.69 14.40 22.76
C ILE A 177 -11.75 13.82 23.70
N VAL A 178 -12.66 14.68 24.17
CA VAL A 178 -13.90 14.28 24.83
C VAL A 178 -15.07 14.62 23.91
N VAL A 179 -15.95 13.65 23.67
CA VAL A 179 -17.18 13.80 22.84
C VAL A 179 -18.43 13.71 23.70
N GLY A 180 -19.60 14.05 23.13
CA GLY A 180 -20.89 13.94 23.82
C GLY A 180 -21.10 15.00 24.91
N LEU A 181 -20.48 16.18 24.75
CA LEU A 181 -20.64 17.32 25.66
C LEU A 181 -21.93 18.12 25.35
N GLY A 182 -22.46 18.77 26.37
CA GLY A 182 -23.73 19.53 26.30
C GLY A 182 -24.95 18.65 26.56
N GLU A 183 -26.02 19.26 27.07
CA GLU A 183 -27.28 18.58 27.39
C GLU A 183 -27.96 18.05 26.12
N GLY A 184 -28.44 16.80 26.15
CA GLY A 184 -29.12 16.16 25.03
C GLY A 184 -28.22 15.68 23.89
N ASN A 185 -26.90 15.94 23.92
CA ASN A 185 -25.98 15.71 22.79
C ASN A 185 -25.28 14.34 22.78
N GLY A 186 -25.51 13.47 23.77
CA GLY A 186 -24.88 12.15 23.82
C GLY A 186 -24.33 11.77 25.19
N VAL A 187 -23.60 10.65 25.24
CA VAL A 187 -22.87 10.18 26.42
C VAL A 187 -21.44 10.69 26.38
N GLN A 188 -20.99 11.35 27.45
CA GLN A 188 -19.61 11.83 27.55
C GLN A 188 -18.62 10.69 27.61
N ARG A 189 -17.60 10.72 26.72
CA ARG A 189 -16.48 9.76 26.77
C ARG A 189 -15.22 10.32 26.12
N GLN A 190 -14.08 9.79 26.53
CA GLN A 190 -12.80 10.03 25.87
C GLN A 190 -12.66 9.18 24.61
N THR A 191 -12.11 9.75 23.55
CA THR A 191 -11.80 9.09 22.29
C THR A 191 -10.74 9.89 21.53
N GLY A 192 -10.58 9.65 20.23
CA GLY A 192 -9.71 10.45 19.37
C GLY A 192 -9.87 10.08 17.90
N PHE A 193 -9.07 10.73 17.07
CA PHE A 193 -8.97 10.48 15.64
C PHE A 193 -7.62 9.87 15.28
N ASP A 194 -7.67 8.94 14.35
CA ASP A 194 -6.50 8.45 13.62
C ASP A 194 -6.58 8.86 12.16
N ILE A 195 -5.47 8.79 11.44
CA ILE A 195 -5.49 9.02 9.99
C ILE A 195 -6.21 7.87 9.29
N THR A 196 -6.99 8.12 8.23
CA THR A 196 -7.86 7.10 7.61
C THR A 196 -7.15 5.79 7.23
N VAL A 197 -5.91 5.87 6.73
CA VAL A 197 -5.10 4.69 6.37
C VAL A 197 -4.69 3.81 7.57
N ALA A 198 -4.83 4.32 8.80
CA ALA A 198 -4.62 3.56 10.03
C ALA A 198 -5.85 2.73 10.42
N SER A 199 -7.00 2.93 9.76
CA SER A 199 -8.24 2.24 10.09
C SER A 199 -8.14 0.73 9.86
N GLU A 200 -8.75 -0.06 10.76
CA GLU A 200 -9.02 -1.48 10.51
C GLU A 200 -9.90 -1.69 9.28
N VAL A 201 -10.80 -0.75 8.92
CA VAL A 201 -11.57 -0.80 7.67
C VAL A 201 -10.65 -0.81 6.46
N MET A 202 -9.57 -0.03 6.46
CA MET A 202 -8.56 -0.05 5.39
C MET A 202 -7.84 -1.40 5.32
N ALA A 203 -7.46 -1.95 6.48
CA ALA A 203 -6.82 -3.26 6.54
C ALA A 203 -7.75 -4.38 6.04
N ILE A 204 -9.05 -4.32 6.38
CA ILE A 204 -10.08 -5.24 5.94
C ILE A 204 -10.29 -5.11 4.42
N LEU A 205 -10.45 -3.90 3.88
CA LEU A 205 -10.54 -3.67 2.43
C LEU A 205 -9.37 -4.32 1.69
N CYS A 206 -8.16 -4.17 2.24
CA CYS A 206 -6.95 -4.70 1.60
C CYS A 206 -6.79 -6.22 1.72
N LEU A 207 -7.50 -6.89 2.63
CA LEU A 207 -7.41 -8.34 2.83
C LEU A 207 -8.69 -9.11 2.44
N SER A 208 -9.71 -8.40 1.96
CA SER A 208 -10.96 -9.02 1.53
C SER A 208 -10.80 -9.64 0.15
N GLU A 209 -11.50 -10.73 -0.12
CA GLU A 209 -11.50 -11.39 -1.44
C GLU A 209 -12.61 -10.90 -2.36
N ASN A 210 -13.72 -10.44 -1.77
CA ASN A 210 -14.92 -9.97 -2.45
C ASN A 210 -15.82 -9.22 -1.44
N LEU A 211 -16.99 -8.74 -1.87
CA LEU A 211 -17.93 -8.01 -1.02
C LEU A 211 -18.48 -8.84 0.15
N ASP A 212 -18.68 -10.15 -0.02
CA ASP A 212 -19.18 -11.01 1.05
C ASP A 212 -18.13 -11.21 2.15
N ASP A 213 -16.87 -11.44 1.78
CA ASP A 213 -15.75 -11.53 2.72
C ASP A 213 -15.50 -10.18 3.41
N LEU A 214 -15.62 -9.06 2.67
CA LEU A 214 -15.57 -7.71 3.21
C LEU A 214 -16.64 -7.51 4.29
N ARG A 215 -17.91 -7.78 3.97
CA ARG A 215 -19.02 -7.66 4.92
C ARG A 215 -18.82 -8.52 6.15
N ARG A 216 -18.39 -9.77 5.96
CA ARG A 216 -18.13 -10.69 7.07
C ARG A 216 -17.11 -10.09 8.02
N ARG A 217 -15.94 -9.67 7.51
CA ARG A 217 -14.85 -9.08 8.30
C ARG A 217 -15.24 -7.78 8.98
N LEU A 218 -15.99 -6.91 8.30
CA LEU A 218 -16.51 -5.68 8.90
C LEU A 218 -17.40 -5.99 10.10
N GLY A 219 -18.26 -7.00 10.00
CA GLY A 219 -19.09 -7.45 11.12
C GLY A 219 -18.30 -8.04 12.28
N ASP A 220 -17.13 -8.61 12.03
CA ASP A 220 -16.28 -9.26 13.04
C ASP A 220 -15.39 -8.27 13.82
N ILE A 221 -15.38 -6.97 13.43
CA ILE A 221 -14.67 -5.90 14.15
C ILE A 221 -15.15 -5.83 15.59
N ILE A 222 -14.23 -5.88 16.55
CA ILE A 222 -14.51 -5.65 17.97
C ILE A 222 -14.43 -4.15 18.26
N ILE A 223 -15.57 -3.56 18.61
CA ILE A 223 -15.67 -2.11 18.86
C ILE A 223 -15.32 -1.73 20.31
N GLY A 224 -15.43 -2.67 21.23
CA GLY A 224 -15.24 -2.45 22.66
C GLY A 224 -15.73 -3.64 23.48
N ARG A 225 -16.00 -3.40 24.76
CA ARG A 225 -16.50 -4.41 25.69
C ARG A 225 -17.71 -3.90 26.47
N ASN A 226 -18.61 -4.81 26.81
CA ASN A 226 -19.70 -4.51 27.74
C ASN A 226 -19.21 -4.46 29.19
N ARG A 227 -20.10 -4.13 30.15
CA ARG A 227 -19.71 -3.96 31.56
C ARG A 227 -19.16 -5.24 32.20
N VAL A 228 -19.62 -6.41 31.77
CA VAL A 228 -19.12 -7.73 32.20
C VAL A 228 -17.87 -8.20 31.43
N GLY A 229 -17.35 -7.40 30.49
CA GLY A 229 -16.08 -7.64 29.80
C GLY A 229 -16.17 -8.47 28.51
N LYS A 230 -17.37 -8.86 28.06
CA LYS A 230 -17.59 -9.56 26.78
C LYS A 230 -17.32 -8.59 25.61
N PRO A 231 -16.62 -9.04 24.55
CA PRO A 231 -16.46 -8.22 23.35
C PRO A 231 -17.81 -7.94 22.69
N VAL A 232 -17.95 -6.72 22.17
CA VAL A 232 -19.09 -6.31 21.34
C VAL A 232 -18.54 -6.00 19.95
N THR A 233 -19.26 -6.44 18.93
CA THR A 233 -18.84 -6.37 17.53
C THR A 233 -19.64 -5.34 16.74
N ALA A 234 -19.16 -4.96 15.55
CA ALA A 234 -19.92 -4.14 14.62
C ALA A 234 -21.22 -4.84 14.14
N ARG A 235 -21.22 -6.18 14.08
CA ARG A 235 -22.43 -6.97 13.77
C ARG A 235 -23.49 -6.87 14.85
N ASP A 236 -23.12 -6.77 16.12
CA ASP A 236 -24.07 -6.56 17.22
C ASP A 236 -24.82 -5.22 17.09
N LEU A 237 -24.20 -4.23 16.44
CA LEU A 237 -24.82 -2.95 16.05
C LEU A 237 -25.53 -2.99 14.68
N LYS A 238 -25.52 -4.12 13.99
CA LYS A 238 -26.04 -4.28 12.62
C LYS A 238 -25.38 -3.31 11.61
N ALA A 239 -24.11 -2.96 11.84
CA ALA A 239 -23.39 -1.98 11.04
C ALA A 239 -22.77 -2.56 9.76
N ASP A 240 -22.52 -3.88 9.72
CA ASP A 240 -21.78 -4.58 8.66
C ASP A 240 -22.36 -4.34 7.27
N GLY A 241 -23.68 -4.43 7.11
CA GLY A 241 -24.34 -4.20 5.82
C GLY A 241 -24.19 -2.75 5.33
N ALA A 242 -24.37 -1.77 6.21
CA ALA A 242 -24.30 -0.36 5.85
C ALA A 242 -22.86 0.09 5.54
N MET A 243 -21.88 -0.39 6.31
CA MET A 243 -20.46 -0.16 6.01
C MET A 243 -20.06 -0.78 4.66
N THR A 244 -20.55 -1.99 4.36
CA THR A 244 -20.30 -2.64 3.06
C THR A 244 -20.90 -1.84 1.91
N ALA A 245 -22.11 -1.30 2.07
CA ALA A 245 -22.74 -0.47 1.05
C ALA A 245 -21.92 0.79 0.73
N LEU A 246 -21.34 1.44 1.74
CA LEU A 246 -20.44 2.59 1.56
C LEU A 246 -19.14 2.23 0.81
N LEU A 247 -18.71 0.97 0.89
CA LEU A 247 -17.48 0.48 0.25
C LEU A 247 -17.74 -0.25 -1.07
N LYS A 248 -18.99 -0.30 -1.54
CA LYS A 248 -19.41 -1.10 -2.71
C LYS A 248 -18.57 -0.80 -3.95
N ASP A 249 -18.34 0.48 -4.24
CA ASP A 249 -17.55 0.88 -5.41
C ASP A 249 -16.05 0.92 -5.10
N ALA A 250 -15.70 1.22 -3.85
CA ALA A 250 -14.32 1.27 -3.36
C ALA A 250 -13.65 -0.12 -3.29
N VAL A 251 -14.38 -1.22 -3.52
CA VAL A 251 -13.80 -2.56 -3.63
C VAL A 251 -13.15 -2.80 -5.00
N ASN A 252 -13.56 -2.04 -6.02
CA ASN A 252 -13.08 -2.19 -7.39
C ASN A 252 -11.71 -1.50 -7.55
N PRO A 253 -10.65 -2.21 -7.97
CA PRO A 253 -9.31 -1.66 -8.14
C PRO A 253 -9.26 -0.52 -9.16
N ASN A 254 -8.36 0.45 -8.96
CA ASN A 254 -8.25 1.59 -9.86
C ASN A 254 -7.16 1.37 -10.91
N LEU A 255 -7.52 1.42 -12.18
CA LEU A 255 -6.62 1.36 -13.33
C LEU A 255 -6.16 2.77 -13.73
N VAL A 256 -4.85 2.92 -13.85
CA VAL A 256 -4.14 4.09 -14.38
C VAL A 256 -2.95 3.59 -15.21
N GLN A 257 -1.98 4.46 -15.51
CA GLN A 257 -0.84 4.10 -16.35
C GLN A 257 0.48 4.70 -15.87
N THR A 258 1.59 4.10 -16.28
CA THR A 258 2.93 4.69 -16.13
C THR A 258 3.18 5.80 -17.15
N LEU A 259 4.30 6.52 -17.02
CA LEU A 259 4.75 7.48 -18.03
C LEU A 259 4.99 6.84 -19.41
N GLU A 260 5.26 5.53 -19.46
CA GLU A 260 5.38 4.73 -20.69
C GLU A 260 4.04 4.15 -21.15
N ASN A 261 2.93 4.60 -20.56
CA ASN A 261 1.56 4.16 -20.85
C ASN A 261 1.32 2.67 -20.56
N ASN A 262 2.07 2.08 -19.62
CA ASN A 262 1.86 0.70 -19.20
C ASN A 262 0.85 0.61 -18.05
N PRO A 263 0.05 -0.46 -17.96
CA PRO A 263 -1.03 -0.56 -16.98
C PRO A 263 -0.51 -0.61 -15.54
N ALA A 264 -1.09 0.23 -14.69
CA ALA A 264 -0.84 0.23 -13.25
C ALA A 264 -2.15 0.24 -12.47
N ILE A 265 -2.22 -0.58 -11.43
CA ILE A 265 -3.39 -0.75 -10.56
C ILE A 265 -3.05 -0.18 -9.18
N LEU A 266 -3.79 0.84 -8.73
CA LEU A 266 -3.65 1.41 -7.39
C LEU A 266 -4.89 1.07 -6.57
N HIS A 267 -4.71 0.40 -5.42
CA HIS A 267 -5.87 0.05 -4.60
C HIS A 267 -5.50 -0.25 -3.14
N GLY A 268 -6.14 0.48 -2.24
CA GLY A 268 -5.91 0.39 -0.81
C GLY A 268 -4.53 0.90 -0.39
N GLY A 269 -4.36 1.17 0.90
CA GLY A 269 -3.11 1.72 1.42
C GLY A 269 -3.03 1.68 2.95
N PRO A 270 -3.00 0.49 3.57
CA PRO A 270 -2.91 0.37 5.02
C PRO A 270 -1.50 0.72 5.49
N PHE A 271 -1.40 1.12 6.74
CA PHE A 271 -0.12 1.22 7.42
C PHE A 271 0.65 -0.12 7.46
N ALA A 272 1.97 -0.02 7.53
CA ALA A 272 2.88 -1.17 7.54
C ALA A 272 3.43 -1.48 8.95
N ASN A 273 3.07 -0.70 9.96
CA ASN A 273 3.40 -0.95 11.38
C ASN A 273 2.24 -1.65 12.09
N ILE A 274 1.09 -1.00 12.24
CA ILE A 274 -0.11 -1.53 12.89
C ILE A 274 -0.95 -2.43 11.98
N ALA A 275 -0.64 -2.45 10.69
CA ALA A 275 -1.23 -3.34 9.69
C ALA A 275 -0.13 -3.90 8.77
N HIS A 276 -0.53 -4.51 7.65
CA HIS A 276 0.34 -5.32 6.79
C HIS A 276 1.01 -4.55 5.65
N GLY A 277 0.66 -3.28 5.42
CA GLY A 277 1.43 -2.42 4.51
C GLY A 277 1.40 -2.75 3.03
N CYS A 278 0.42 -3.52 2.55
CA CYS A 278 0.32 -3.94 1.14
C CYS A 278 -0.88 -3.29 0.46
N ASN A 279 -0.89 -3.19 -0.87
CA ASN A 279 -2.12 -2.93 -1.62
C ASN A 279 -3.12 -4.08 -1.43
N SER A 280 -4.35 -3.88 -1.91
CA SER A 280 -5.40 -4.87 -1.74
C SER A 280 -5.09 -6.23 -2.38
N LEU A 281 -5.59 -7.28 -1.75
CA LEU A 281 -5.59 -8.62 -2.31
C LEU A 281 -6.32 -8.69 -3.66
N ILE A 282 -7.48 -8.05 -3.76
CA ILE A 282 -8.30 -8.01 -4.97
C ILE A 282 -7.50 -7.45 -6.15
N ALA A 283 -6.78 -6.34 -5.97
CA ALA A 283 -5.95 -5.76 -7.04
C ALA A 283 -4.79 -6.68 -7.45
N THR A 284 -4.15 -7.34 -6.49
CA THR A 284 -3.10 -8.32 -6.79
C THR A 284 -3.65 -9.52 -7.58
N ARG A 285 -4.80 -10.07 -7.18
CA ARG A 285 -5.47 -11.17 -7.90
C ARG A 285 -5.93 -10.75 -9.29
N ALA A 286 -6.48 -9.54 -9.43
CA ALA A 286 -6.84 -8.99 -10.73
C ALA A 286 -5.62 -8.91 -11.64
N GLY A 287 -4.48 -8.41 -11.15
CA GLY A 287 -3.22 -8.44 -11.88
C GLY A 287 -2.82 -9.85 -12.31
N LEU A 288 -2.88 -10.83 -11.40
CA LEU A 288 -2.48 -12.22 -11.66
C LEU A 288 -3.38 -12.93 -12.68
N ALA A 289 -4.63 -12.50 -12.80
CA ALA A 289 -5.58 -13.02 -13.77
C ALA A 289 -5.49 -12.36 -15.16
N LEU A 290 -4.89 -11.16 -15.25
CA LEU A 290 -4.89 -10.32 -16.45
C LEU A 290 -3.51 -10.17 -17.10
N ALA A 291 -2.43 -10.42 -16.37
CA ALA A 291 -1.05 -10.25 -16.83
C ALA A 291 -0.20 -11.51 -16.59
N ASP A 292 0.90 -11.61 -17.33
CA ASP A 292 1.85 -12.71 -17.22
C ASP A 292 2.83 -12.47 -16.06
N TYR A 293 3.06 -11.20 -15.70
CA TYR A 293 3.83 -10.79 -14.53
C TYR A 293 3.09 -9.75 -13.70
N VAL A 294 3.18 -9.86 -12.38
CA VAL A 294 2.60 -8.90 -11.44
C VAL A 294 3.69 -8.36 -10.54
N VAL A 295 4.00 -7.07 -10.67
CA VAL A 295 5.01 -6.40 -9.84
C VAL A 295 4.28 -5.61 -8.76
N THR A 296 4.40 -6.04 -7.51
CA THR A 296 3.76 -5.41 -6.35
C THR A 296 4.81 -5.06 -5.30
N GLU A 297 4.45 -4.22 -4.32
CA GLU A 297 5.34 -3.89 -3.20
C GLU A 297 4.66 -3.97 -1.82
N ALA A 298 5.47 -3.94 -0.77
CA ALA A 298 5.05 -3.79 0.61
C ALA A 298 5.78 -2.62 1.30
N GLY A 299 5.13 -1.94 2.24
CA GLY A 299 5.66 -0.77 2.96
C GLY A 299 6.85 -1.10 3.89
N PHE A 300 7.68 -0.09 4.21
CA PHE A 300 8.95 -0.26 4.97
C PHE A 300 9.96 -1.22 4.28
N GLY A 301 10.90 -1.78 5.05
CA GLY A 301 11.88 -2.77 4.58
C GLY A 301 11.34 -4.20 4.65
N ALA A 302 12.16 -5.17 4.27
CA ALA A 302 11.76 -6.59 4.20
C ALA A 302 11.44 -7.21 5.57
N ASP A 303 12.00 -6.69 6.65
CA ASP A 303 11.73 -7.07 8.04
C ASP A 303 10.29 -6.81 8.50
N LEU A 304 9.61 -5.84 7.89
CA LEU A 304 8.20 -5.53 8.20
C LEU A 304 7.30 -5.78 7.00
N GLY A 305 7.60 -5.15 5.86
CA GLY A 305 6.74 -5.20 4.68
C GLY A 305 6.71 -6.59 4.06
N ALA A 306 7.88 -7.16 3.76
CA ALA A 306 7.94 -8.46 3.10
C ALA A 306 7.48 -9.58 4.03
N GLU A 307 7.91 -9.58 5.30
CA GLU A 307 7.40 -10.52 6.31
C GLU A 307 5.88 -10.53 6.36
N LYS A 308 5.23 -9.36 6.57
CA LYS A 308 3.76 -9.28 6.60
C LYS A 308 3.10 -9.62 5.26
N PHE A 309 3.77 -9.32 4.14
CA PHE A 309 3.29 -9.75 2.83
C PHE A 309 3.27 -11.29 2.74
N PHE A 310 4.30 -11.99 3.20
CA PHE A 310 4.35 -13.44 3.19
C PHE A 310 3.43 -14.07 4.25
N ASP A 311 3.56 -13.66 5.51
CA ASP A 311 2.92 -14.30 6.65
C ASP A 311 1.46 -13.89 6.87
N ILE A 312 1.03 -12.75 6.33
CA ILE A 312 -0.37 -12.31 6.40
C ILE A 312 -1.04 -12.39 5.04
N LYS A 313 -0.56 -11.62 4.04
CA LYS A 313 -1.25 -11.51 2.75
C LYS A 313 -1.19 -12.83 1.96
N CYS A 314 0.00 -13.38 1.74
CA CYS A 314 0.16 -14.62 0.98
C CYS A 314 -0.47 -15.81 1.73
N ARG A 315 -0.21 -15.95 3.04
CA ARG A 315 -0.81 -17.01 3.86
C ARG A 315 -2.34 -17.02 3.81
N LYS A 316 -2.99 -15.85 3.94
CA LYS A 316 -4.46 -15.77 3.90
C LYS A 316 -5.03 -16.02 2.51
N ALA A 317 -4.33 -15.60 1.47
CA ALA A 317 -4.84 -15.62 0.10
C ALA A 317 -4.39 -16.83 -0.73
N GLY A 318 -3.45 -17.63 -0.22
CA GLY A 318 -2.81 -18.71 -0.98
C GLY A 318 -1.88 -18.23 -2.09
N LEU A 319 -1.35 -17.01 -2.01
CA LEU A 319 -0.45 -16.46 -3.03
C LEU A 319 0.95 -17.09 -2.91
N SER A 320 1.61 -17.31 -4.05
CA SER A 320 2.96 -17.88 -4.14
C SER A 320 3.87 -16.97 -4.97
N PRO A 321 4.62 -16.05 -4.32
CA PRO A 321 5.59 -15.19 -4.98
C PRO A 321 6.69 -16.00 -5.68
N LYS A 322 7.01 -15.63 -6.92
CA LYS A 322 8.03 -16.29 -7.74
C LYS A 322 9.41 -15.66 -7.60
N ALA A 323 9.45 -14.39 -7.20
CA ALA A 323 10.68 -13.68 -6.88
C ALA A 323 10.40 -12.54 -5.90
N ALA A 324 11.44 -12.11 -5.20
CA ALA A 324 11.45 -10.89 -4.42
C ALA A 324 12.68 -10.04 -4.79
N VAL A 325 12.44 -8.78 -5.14
CA VAL A 325 13.45 -7.77 -5.43
C VAL A 325 13.67 -6.91 -4.18
N ILE A 326 14.89 -6.89 -3.67
CA ILE A 326 15.31 -6.11 -2.51
C ILE A 326 16.03 -4.87 -3.02
N VAL A 327 15.40 -3.72 -2.88
CA VAL A 327 15.95 -2.43 -3.30
C VAL A 327 16.95 -1.93 -2.26
N ALA A 328 18.11 -1.49 -2.74
CA ALA A 328 19.15 -0.85 -1.95
C ALA A 328 19.78 0.31 -2.70
N THR A 329 20.41 1.22 -1.98
CA THR A 329 21.23 2.31 -2.55
C THR A 329 22.58 2.34 -1.83
N VAL A 330 23.62 2.78 -2.53
CA VAL A 330 24.96 2.98 -1.95
C VAL A 330 24.85 3.95 -0.75
N ARG A 331 24.10 5.04 -0.91
CA ARG A 331 23.86 6.06 0.12
C ARG A 331 23.22 5.48 1.38
N ALA A 332 22.17 4.67 1.25
CA ALA A 332 21.51 4.05 2.41
C ALA A 332 22.41 3.01 3.10
N LEU A 333 23.21 2.26 2.34
CA LEU A 333 24.19 1.32 2.92
C LEU A 333 25.33 2.06 3.64
N LYS A 334 25.80 3.20 3.12
CA LYS A 334 26.74 4.07 3.87
C LYS A 334 26.16 4.52 5.21
N MET A 335 24.87 4.90 5.25
CA MET A 335 24.20 5.26 6.52
C MET A 335 24.16 4.09 7.51
N ASN A 336 23.80 2.89 7.04
CA ASN A 336 23.86 1.68 7.86
C ASN A 336 25.29 1.36 8.34
N GLY A 337 26.30 1.77 7.58
CA GLY A 337 27.72 1.68 7.92
C GLY A 337 28.25 2.79 8.84
N GLY A 338 27.38 3.69 9.32
CA GLY A 338 27.70 4.75 10.29
C GLY A 338 27.92 6.14 9.69
N VAL A 339 27.67 6.36 8.40
CA VAL A 339 27.85 7.68 7.76
C VAL A 339 26.62 8.56 7.99
N ALA A 340 26.82 9.79 8.46
CA ALA A 340 25.74 10.74 8.64
C ALA A 340 25.18 11.23 7.29
N LYS A 341 23.89 11.60 7.25
CA LYS A 341 23.19 12.02 6.02
C LYS A 341 23.93 13.10 5.21
N LYS A 342 24.56 14.05 5.91
CA LYS A 342 25.28 15.19 5.31
C LYS A 342 26.62 14.81 4.64
N ASP A 343 27.15 13.63 4.94
CA ASP A 343 28.48 13.19 4.51
C ASP A 343 28.40 12.09 3.42
N LEU A 344 27.22 11.87 2.83
CA LEU A 344 26.95 10.78 1.89
C LEU A 344 27.54 10.98 0.50
N ASP A 345 27.90 12.21 0.14
CA ASP A 345 28.42 12.53 -1.21
C ASP A 345 29.89 12.15 -1.38
N ARG A 346 30.58 11.76 -0.29
CA ARG A 346 31.95 11.26 -0.34
C ARG A 346 31.94 9.76 -0.59
N GLU A 347 32.83 9.29 -1.46
CA GLU A 347 33.09 7.87 -1.65
C GLU A 347 33.57 7.25 -0.32
N ASN A 348 32.94 6.13 0.08
CA ASN A 348 33.32 5.38 1.28
C ASN A 348 32.94 3.90 1.16
N VAL A 349 33.78 3.16 0.43
CA VAL A 349 33.61 1.70 0.19
C VAL A 349 33.55 0.90 1.50
N ASP A 350 34.32 1.28 2.53
CA ASP A 350 34.33 0.55 3.80
C ASP A 350 33.04 0.75 4.59
N ALA A 351 32.43 1.93 4.53
CA ALA A 351 31.09 2.14 5.08
C ALA A 351 30.04 1.30 4.36
N VAL A 352 30.10 1.22 3.02
CA VAL A 352 29.21 0.33 2.26
C VAL A 352 29.37 -1.13 2.70
N LYS A 353 30.61 -1.62 2.82
CA LYS A 353 30.88 -3.00 3.29
C LYS A 353 30.33 -3.27 4.69
N ARG A 354 30.46 -2.32 5.63
CA ARG A 354 29.88 -2.46 6.97
C ARG A 354 28.35 -2.45 6.93
N GLY A 355 27.76 -1.51 6.19
CA GLY A 355 26.31 -1.39 6.05
C GLY A 355 25.66 -2.53 5.28
N ALA A 356 26.41 -3.23 4.42
CA ALA A 356 25.94 -4.37 3.66
C ALA A 356 25.49 -5.56 4.54
N ALA A 357 25.85 -5.58 5.84
CA ALA A 357 25.27 -6.51 6.80
C ALA A 357 23.73 -6.39 6.87
N ASN A 358 23.18 -5.18 6.69
CA ASN A 358 21.73 -4.95 6.62
C ASN A 358 21.12 -5.64 5.39
N LEU A 359 21.70 -5.42 4.21
CA LEU A 359 21.27 -6.04 2.96
C LEU A 359 21.38 -7.57 3.03
N ALA A 360 22.51 -8.10 3.51
CA ALA A 360 22.74 -9.53 3.63
C ALA A 360 21.68 -10.20 4.53
N ARG A 361 21.28 -9.54 5.62
CA ARG A 361 20.20 -10.03 6.48
C ARG A 361 18.85 -10.05 5.78
N HIS A 362 18.50 -9.02 5.02
CA HIS A 362 17.25 -9.03 4.25
C HIS A 362 17.23 -10.11 3.16
N ILE A 363 18.36 -10.35 2.49
CA ILE A 363 18.51 -11.45 1.52
C ILE A 363 18.24 -12.80 2.19
N GLU A 364 18.89 -13.07 3.34
CA GLU A 364 18.68 -14.31 4.08
C GLU A 364 17.22 -14.47 4.51
N ASN A 365 16.62 -13.42 5.08
CA ASN A 365 15.23 -13.45 5.53
C ASN A 365 14.26 -13.80 4.40
N VAL A 366 14.40 -13.20 3.22
CA VAL A 366 13.57 -13.51 2.05
C VAL A 366 13.75 -14.99 1.63
N ARG A 367 14.98 -15.49 1.66
CA ARG A 367 15.27 -16.89 1.33
C ARG A 367 14.68 -17.89 2.32
N LEU A 368 14.54 -17.52 3.60
CA LEU A 368 13.87 -18.36 4.61
C LEU A 368 12.40 -18.63 4.27
N PHE A 369 11.75 -17.74 3.50
CA PHE A 369 10.40 -17.97 2.96
C PHE A 369 10.38 -18.85 1.70
N GLY A 370 11.54 -19.36 1.25
CA GLY A 370 11.65 -20.15 0.02
C GLY A 370 11.48 -19.34 -1.26
N VAL A 371 11.54 -18.00 -1.18
CA VAL A 371 11.37 -17.10 -2.33
C VAL A 371 12.75 -16.69 -2.89
N PRO A 372 13.00 -16.79 -4.20
CA PRO A 372 14.23 -16.31 -4.82
C PRO A 372 14.43 -14.81 -4.61
N ALA A 373 15.58 -14.42 -4.08
CA ALA A 373 15.94 -13.02 -3.83
C ALA A 373 16.85 -12.45 -4.95
N LEU A 374 16.51 -11.26 -5.43
CA LEU A 374 17.36 -10.43 -6.28
C LEU A 374 17.57 -9.07 -5.61
N VAL A 375 18.70 -8.41 -5.88
CA VAL A 375 18.98 -7.06 -5.38
C VAL A 375 18.92 -6.07 -6.54
N ALA A 376 18.15 -5.00 -6.37
CA ALA A 376 18.15 -3.86 -7.27
C ALA A 376 18.91 -2.71 -6.61
N ILE A 377 19.99 -2.26 -7.24
CA ILE A 377 20.79 -1.13 -6.77
C ILE A 377 20.28 0.11 -7.53
N ASN A 378 19.45 0.93 -6.89
CA ASN A 378 19.03 2.19 -7.51
C ASN A 378 20.22 3.15 -7.52
N ALA A 379 20.66 3.52 -8.72
CA ALA A 379 21.80 4.39 -8.91
C ALA A 379 21.47 5.86 -8.56
N PHE A 380 22.40 6.54 -7.90
CA PHE A 380 22.37 8.00 -7.73
C PHE A 380 23.55 8.66 -8.43
N ASP A 381 23.34 9.91 -8.87
CA ASP A 381 24.42 10.75 -9.36
C ASP A 381 25.52 10.86 -8.28
N GLY A 382 26.74 10.43 -8.63
CA GLY A 382 27.90 10.46 -7.73
C GLY A 382 28.19 9.15 -6.98
N ASP A 383 27.38 8.10 -7.15
CA ASP A 383 27.74 6.77 -6.64
C ASP A 383 29.00 6.26 -7.37
N ALA A 384 30.04 5.92 -6.61
CA ALA A 384 31.31 5.47 -7.21
C ALA A 384 31.22 4.01 -7.68
N ALA A 385 31.90 3.68 -8.78
CA ALA A 385 31.95 2.31 -9.30
C ALA A 385 32.47 1.30 -8.26
N ALA A 386 33.43 1.71 -7.43
CA ALA A 386 33.96 0.87 -6.35
C ALA A 386 32.93 0.61 -5.23
N GLU A 387 32.04 1.57 -4.97
CA GLU A 387 30.96 1.42 -3.99
C GLU A 387 29.88 0.46 -4.53
N ILE A 388 29.50 0.61 -5.80
CA ILE A 388 28.55 -0.29 -6.48
C ILE A 388 29.08 -1.73 -6.47
N ALA A 389 30.34 -1.92 -6.88
CA ALA A 389 30.99 -3.24 -6.86
C ALA A 389 31.02 -3.86 -5.45
N ALA A 390 31.13 -3.05 -4.40
CA ALA A 390 31.07 -3.53 -3.02
C ALA A 390 29.68 -4.04 -2.63
N VAL A 391 28.61 -3.39 -3.12
CA VAL A 391 27.23 -3.87 -2.95
C VAL A 391 27.01 -5.17 -3.71
N GLU A 392 27.43 -5.25 -4.96
CA GLU A 392 27.32 -6.45 -5.80
C GLU A 392 28.03 -7.64 -5.15
N ALA A 393 29.27 -7.46 -4.71
CA ALA A 393 30.04 -8.49 -4.05
C ALA A 393 29.41 -8.92 -2.71
N ALA A 394 28.75 -8.02 -1.99
CA ALA A 394 28.06 -8.36 -0.75
C ALA A 394 26.76 -9.16 -1.00
N ALA A 395 26.00 -8.80 -2.04
CA ALA A 395 24.82 -9.55 -2.45
C ALA A 395 25.19 -10.97 -2.92
N ASP A 396 26.25 -11.08 -3.73
CA ASP A 396 26.73 -12.37 -4.24
C ASP A 396 27.17 -13.31 -3.12
N ARG A 397 27.94 -12.80 -2.14
CA ARG A 397 28.29 -13.55 -0.92
C ARG A 397 27.07 -13.99 -0.10
N ALA A 398 25.99 -13.22 -0.11
CA ALA A 398 24.72 -13.57 0.53
C ALA A 398 23.83 -14.48 -0.34
N GLY A 399 24.30 -14.86 -1.54
CA GLY A 399 23.62 -15.77 -2.46
C GLY A 399 22.50 -15.11 -3.27
N ALA A 400 22.60 -13.81 -3.56
CA ALA A 400 21.66 -13.11 -4.43
C ALA A 400 22.40 -12.32 -5.52
N ARG A 401 21.82 -12.30 -6.72
CA ARG A 401 22.31 -11.45 -7.81
C ARG A 401 21.91 -10.00 -7.56
N ALA A 402 22.87 -9.08 -7.65
CA ALA A 402 22.62 -7.66 -7.70
C ALA A 402 22.63 -7.13 -9.14
N VAL A 403 21.76 -6.17 -9.43
CA VAL A 403 21.64 -5.51 -10.72
C VAL A 403 21.51 -4.01 -10.49
N LEU A 404 22.33 -3.22 -11.19
CA LEU A 404 22.22 -1.77 -11.20
C LEU A 404 20.95 -1.34 -11.95
N CYS A 405 20.19 -0.40 -11.38
CA CYS A 405 18.88 0.05 -11.89
C CYS A 405 18.82 1.56 -12.01
#